data_AF-V7CU96-F1
#
_entry.id   AF-V7CU96-F1
#
_cell.length_a   1.000
_cell.length_b   1.000
_cell.length_c   1.000
_cell.angle_alpha   90.00
_cell.angle_beta   90.00
_cell.angle_gamma   90.00
#
_symmetry.space_group_name_H-M   'P 1'
#
loop_
_entity.id
_entity.type
_entity.pdbx_description
1 polymer ?
#
loop_
_entity_poly.entity_id
_entity_poly.type
_entity_poly.pdbx_seq_one_letter_code
_entity_poly.pdbx_strand_id
1 'polypeptide(L)'
;MTLRLVAAPPSFSLFTCRATASTASTALPPPTPTPTPASSTPPSLPLTCALHCPHFQSCSGCTHEFNLHRPVILDDATDFFRKHGVSDFTFDTCKLWGWRCRAKLAVRGSSTEPLIGLYEEGTHNIVDIPQCKAHHPNINAAVELLRQGITELGVGPYIEDEGTGDLRYVQMAVTTHNTSLPAAERYMNGKVQITLVWNSRNENSPGSDKLNALANFLWKNGGPRSRVHLIHSVWANFQTSTNNIIFGNRWRHLLGERDFWEHVGGIDVSLAPSCFGQANTR
;
A
#
# COMPACT_ATOMS: atom_id res chain seq x y z
N MET A 1 -8.30 23.33 46.78
CA MET A 1 -7.37 22.17 46.76
C MET A 1 -8.26 20.94 46.76
N THR A 2 -8.55 20.41 45.57
CA THR A 2 -9.55 19.35 45.38
C THR A 2 -9.01 18.42 44.31
N LEU A 3 -8.40 17.30 44.74
CA LEU A 3 -7.96 16.24 43.86
C LEU A 3 -9.19 15.61 43.19
N ARG A 4 -9.21 15.59 41.85
CA ARG A 4 -10.08 14.69 41.09
C ARG A 4 -9.24 13.50 40.62
N LEU A 5 -9.63 12.32 41.09
CA LEU A 5 -9.11 11.02 40.68
C LEU A 5 -9.40 10.79 39.19
N VAL A 6 -8.35 10.43 38.45
CA VAL A 6 -8.40 10.03 37.04
C VAL A 6 -9.01 8.63 36.97
N ALA A 7 -10.12 8.49 36.25
CA ALA A 7 -10.71 7.19 35.94
C ALA A 7 -9.81 6.43 34.96
N ALA A 8 -9.60 5.14 35.22
CA ALA A 8 -8.85 4.25 34.35
C ALA A 8 -9.53 4.10 32.97
N PRO A 9 -8.76 3.96 31.88
CA PRO A 9 -9.32 3.75 30.54
C PRO A 9 -10.00 2.36 30.43
N PRO A 10 -10.98 2.19 29.53
CA PRO A 10 -11.64 0.91 29.32
C PRO A 10 -10.67 -0.13 28.74
N SER A 11 -10.66 -1.31 29.34
CA SER A 11 -9.96 -2.49 28.85
C SER A 11 -10.62 -3.00 27.57
N PHE A 12 -9.87 -3.00 26.47
CA PHE A 12 -10.29 -3.67 25.24
C PHE A 12 -10.00 -5.17 25.33
N SER A 13 -10.98 -5.99 25.01
CA SER A 13 -10.81 -7.44 24.91
C SER A 13 -9.89 -7.79 23.75
N LEU A 14 -8.65 -8.16 24.06
CA LEU A 14 -7.77 -8.87 23.13
C LEU A 14 -8.33 -10.29 22.93
N PHE A 15 -8.73 -10.63 21.71
CA PHE A 15 -8.98 -12.01 21.33
C PHE A 15 -7.65 -12.73 21.18
N THR A 16 -7.09 -13.22 22.30
CA THR A 16 -6.00 -14.20 22.31
C THR A 16 -6.57 -15.59 22.05
N CYS A 17 -6.32 -16.15 20.87
CA CYS A 17 -6.48 -17.59 20.65
C CYS A 17 -5.36 -18.35 21.39
N ARG A 18 -5.64 -18.82 22.61
CA ARG A 18 -4.82 -19.85 23.27
C ARG A 18 -5.23 -21.23 22.74
N ALA A 19 -4.34 -21.89 22.02
CA ALA A 19 -4.46 -23.32 21.77
C ALA A 19 -3.94 -24.09 22.99
N THR A 20 -4.84 -24.71 23.75
CA THR A 20 -4.50 -25.66 24.82
C THR A 20 -4.23 -27.04 24.21
N ALA A 21 -3.08 -27.62 24.54
CA ALA A 21 -2.76 -29.00 24.21
C ALA A 21 -3.66 -29.96 25.04
N SER A 22 -4.38 -30.86 24.38
CA SER A 22 -5.09 -31.95 25.07
C SER A 22 -4.28 -33.23 25.03
N THR A 23 -4.08 -33.80 26.21
CA THR A 23 -3.47 -35.10 26.49
C THR A 23 -4.29 -36.27 25.92
N ALA A 24 -3.57 -37.31 25.52
CA ALA A 24 -4.06 -38.55 24.92
C ALA A 24 -4.92 -39.39 25.88
N SER A 25 -5.97 -40.01 25.34
CA SER A 25 -6.66 -41.16 25.94
C SER A 25 -6.88 -42.25 24.89
N THR A 26 -6.49 -43.45 25.26
CA THR A 26 -6.54 -44.73 24.53
C THR A 26 -7.95 -45.32 24.45
N ALA A 27 -8.35 -45.84 23.28
CA ALA A 27 -9.41 -46.86 23.15
C ALA A 27 -9.26 -47.70 21.85
N LEU A 28 -9.68 -48.98 21.94
CA LEU A 28 -9.51 -50.14 21.04
C LEU A 28 -10.49 -50.20 19.83
N PRO A 29 -10.31 -51.13 18.85
CA PRO A 29 -10.86 -51.03 17.48
C PRO A 29 -12.08 -51.97 17.23
N PRO A 30 -12.57 -52.25 15.99
CA PRO A 30 -13.87 -51.81 15.48
C PRO A 30 -14.82 -52.98 15.11
N PRO A 31 -16.00 -52.70 14.51
CA PRO A 31 -16.42 -53.52 13.35
C PRO A 31 -16.93 -52.71 12.14
N THR A 32 -16.76 -53.31 10.95
CA THR A 32 -17.03 -52.79 9.59
C THR A 32 -18.40 -53.30 9.04
N PRO A 33 -18.92 -52.86 7.87
CA PRO A 33 -20.20 -52.15 7.80
C PRO A 33 -21.27 -52.80 6.88
N THR A 34 -22.47 -52.21 6.85
CA THR A 34 -23.51 -52.46 5.82
C THR A 34 -24.03 -51.12 5.27
N PRO A 35 -24.44 -51.01 3.99
CA PRO A 35 -24.54 -49.74 3.28
C PRO A 35 -25.98 -49.23 3.13
N THR A 36 -26.16 -47.92 3.25
CA THR A 36 -27.27 -47.20 2.61
C THR A 36 -26.86 -45.74 2.33
N PRO A 37 -27.33 -45.13 1.22
CA PRO A 37 -26.76 -43.91 0.67
C PRO A 37 -27.61 -42.67 1.00
N ALA A 38 -26.95 -41.55 1.31
CA ALA A 38 -27.38 -40.21 0.90
C ALA A 38 -26.38 -39.16 1.40
N SER A 39 -25.96 -38.30 0.45
CA SER A 39 -25.63 -36.89 0.67
C SER A 39 -24.65 -36.55 1.80
N SER A 40 -23.38 -36.44 1.45
CA SER A 40 -22.54 -35.44 2.09
C SER A 40 -21.71 -34.73 1.03
N THR A 41 -22.17 -33.52 0.70
CA THR A 41 -21.32 -32.45 0.19
C THR A 41 -20.05 -32.41 1.07
N PRO A 42 -18.84 -32.40 0.52
CA PRO A 42 -17.64 -32.32 1.34
C PRO A 42 -17.68 -31.05 2.19
N PRO A 43 -17.21 -31.11 3.45
CA PRO A 43 -17.19 -29.94 4.32
C PRO A 43 -16.39 -28.83 3.63
N SER A 44 -16.96 -27.63 3.66
CA SER A 44 -16.35 -26.40 3.18
C SER A 44 -14.88 -26.33 3.59
N LEU A 45 -13.98 -26.25 2.60
CA LEU A 45 -12.56 -26.00 2.79
C LEU A 45 -12.38 -24.84 3.78
N PRO A 46 -11.41 -24.92 4.72
CA PRO A 46 -11.16 -23.84 5.65
C PRO A 46 -10.90 -22.56 4.84
N LEU A 47 -11.44 -21.43 5.30
CA LEU A 47 -11.19 -20.10 4.72
C LEU A 47 -9.68 -19.91 4.55
N THR A 48 -9.16 -20.16 3.35
CA THR A 48 -7.76 -19.94 3.05
C THR A 48 -7.54 -18.44 3.13
N CYS A 49 -6.77 -17.97 4.12
CA CYS A 49 -6.37 -16.56 4.20
C CYS A 49 -5.55 -16.24 2.95
N ALA A 50 -6.20 -15.66 1.95
CA ALA A 50 -5.66 -15.51 0.61
C ALA A 50 -5.84 -14.09 0.07
N LEU A 51 -4.85 -13.62 -0.69
CA LEU A 51 -4.80 -12.24 -1.14
C LEU A 51 -5.88 -11.93 -2.18
N HIS A 52 -6.20 -12.89 -3.06
CA HIS A 52 -7.14 -12.73 -4.17
C HIS A 52 -6.87 -11.47 -5.00
N CYS A 53 -5.59 -11.21 -5.30
CA CYS A 53 -5.19 -10.09 -6.14
C CYS A 53 -5.30 -10.49 -7.61
N PRO A 54 -6.07 -9.78 -8.45
CA PRO A 54 -6.17 -10.09 -9.87
C PRO A 54 -4.82 -9.96 -10.61
N HIS A 55 -3.88 -9.24 -10.00
CA HIS A 55 -2.54 -8.98 -10.54
C HIS A 55 -1.49 -9.98 -10.03
N PHE A 56 -1.84 -10.94 -9.17
CA PHE A 56 -0.84 -11.75 -8.45
C PHE A 56 0.13 -12.51 -9.37
N GLN A 57 -0.38 -13.05 -10.49
CA GLN A 57 0.42 -13.88 -11.39
C GLN A 57 1.44 -13.10 -12.23
N SER A 58 1.24 -11.79 -12.41
CA SER A 58 2.09 -10.94 -13.25
C SER A 58 2.86 -9.88 -12.45
N CYS A 59 2.31 -9.40 -11.34
CA CYS A 59 2.91 -8.36 -10.51
C CYS A 59 3.98 -8.92 -9.57
N SER A 60 5.18 -8.35 -9.61
CA SER A 60 6.32 -8.70 -8.74
C SER A 60 6.19 -8.27 -7.28
N GLY A 61 5.05 -7.70 -6.87
CA GLY A 61 4.90 -7.06 -5.55
C GLY A 61 4.66 -8.02 -4.38
N CYS A 62 3.98 -9.15 -4.59
CA CYS A 62 3.62 -10.09 -3.53
C CYS A 62 4.11 -11.50 -3.89
N THR A 63 4.76 -12.18 -2.95
CA THR A 63 5.36 -13.51 -3.18
C THR A 63 4.48 -14.68 -2.75
N HIS A 64 3.44 -14.41 -1.94
CA HIS A 64 2.56 -15.43 -1.38
C HIS A 64 1.10 -15.04 -1.61
N GLU A 65 0.30 -15.96 -2.12
CA GLU A 65 -1.14 -15.75 -2.32
C GLU A 65 -1.97 -16.39 -1.22
N PHE A 66 -1.58 -17.56 -0.72
CA PHE A 66 -2.35 -18.37 0.22
C PHE A 66 -1.67 -18.47 1.58
N ASN A 67 -2.44 -18.91 2.58
CA ASN A 67 -1.96 -19.16 3.95
C ASN A 67 -1.29 -17.94 4.59
N LEU A 68 -1.75 -16.73 4.26
CA LEU A 68 -1.11 -15.48 4.69
C LEU A 68 -1.26 -15.18 6.19
N HIS A 69 -2.12 -15.92 6.88
CA HIS A 69 -2.21 -15.90 8.34
C HIS A 69 -1.00 -16.59 9.01
N ARG A 70 -0.31 -17.49 8.29
CA ARG A 70 0.90 -18.15 8.74
C ARG A 70 1.81 -18.50 7.54
N PRO A 71 2.48 -17.51 6.93
CA PRO A 71 3.43 -17.78 5.84
C PRO A 71 4.62 -18.62 6.32
N VAL A 72 5.23 -19.37 5.40
CA VAL A 72 6.34 -20.32 5.68
C VAL A 72 7.51 -19.65 6.42
N ILE A 73 7.78 -18.37 6.12
CA ILE A 73 8.83 -17.59 6.78
C ILE A 73 8.69 -17.51 8.30
N LEU A 74 7.49 -17.69 8.86
CA LEU A 74 7.29 -17.70 10.30
C LEU A 74 7.80 -18.98 10.96
N ASP A 75 7.69 -20.12 10.28
CA ASP A 75 8.26 -21.37 10.77
C ASP A 75 9.79 -21.28 10.74
N ASP A 76 10.36 -20.73 9.65
CA ASP A 76 11.80 -20.45 9.54
C ASP A 76 12.28 -19.48 10.63
N ALA A 77 11.55 -18.39 10.88
CA ALA A 77 11.87 -17.43 11.93
C ALA A 77 11.79 -18.07 13.33
N THR A 78 10.75 -18.86 13.58
CA THR A 78 10.58 -19.58 14.86
C THR A 78 11.76 -20.52 15.11
N ASP A 79 12.16 -21.29 14.10
CA ASP A 79 13.28 -22.21 14.19
C ASP A 79 14.63 -21.47 14.35
N PHE A 80 14.79 -20.35 13.65
CA PHE A 80 15.96 -19.48 13.79
C PHE A 80 16.09 -18.97 15.23
N PHE A 81 15.04 -18.37 15.79
CA PHE A 81 15.06 -17.81 17.15
C PHE A 81 15.23 -18.90 18.21
N ARG A 82 14.59 -20.06 18.03
CA ARG A 82 14.74 -21.21 18.92
C ARG A 82 16.21 -21.66 18.99
N LYS A 83 16.90 -21.75 17.85
CA LYS A 83 18.34 -22.10 17.80
C LYS A 83 19.23 -21.09 18.54
N HIS A 84 18.75 -19.87 18.72
CA HIS A 84 19.45 -18.79 19.45
C HIS A 84 18.93 -18.58 20.87
N GLY A 85 18.18 -19.55 21.43
CA GLY A 85 17.72 -19.51 22.81
C GLY A 85 16.46 -18.68 23.06
N VAL A 86 15.78 -18.21 22.01
CA VAL A 86 14.48 -17.52 22.10
C VAL A 86 13.38 -18.50 21.73
N SER A 87 12.78 -19.13 22.73
CA SER A 87 11.75 -20.17 22.54
C SER A 87 10.32 -19.63 22.39
N ASP A 88 10.10 -18.38 22.78
CA ASP A 88 8.80 -17.70 22.83
C ASP A 88 8.68 -16.62 21.74
N PHE A 89 9.22 -16.88 20.55
CA PHE A 89 9.07 -15.98 19.41
C PHE A 89 7.57 -15.73 19.10
N THR A 90 7.17 -14.46 19.16
CA THR A 90 5.84 -13.99 18.77
C THR A 90 5.96 -13.07 17.57
N PHE A 91 4.86 -12.93 16.83
CA PHE A 91 4.76 -12.01 15.70
C PHE A 91 3.36 -11.41 15.68
N ASP A 92 3.27 -10.18 15.18
CA ASP A 92 2.00 -9.52 14.92
C ASP A 92 1.69 -9.56 13.42
N THR A 93 0.41 -9.75 13.11
CA THR A 93 -0.09 -9.64 11.74
C THR A 93 -0.96 -8.41 11.59
N CYS A 94 -0.83 -7.73 10.46
CA CYS A 94 -1.65 -6.58 10.12
C CYS A 94 -2.81 -6.96 9.20
N LYS A 95 -3.54 -5.95 8.71
CA LYS A 95 -4.59 -6.14 7.71
C LYS A 95 -4.01 -6.78 6.44
N LEU A 96 -4.72 -7.77 5.92
CA LEU A 96 -4.35 -8.44 4.68
C LEU A 96 -4.41 -7.53 3.44
N TRP A 97 -5.40 -6.66 3.40
CA TRP A 97 -5.68 -5.77 2.27
C TRP A 97 -5.61 -4.31 2.68
N GLY A 98 -5.29 -3.47 1.70
CA GLY A 98 -5.32 -2.03 1.85
C GLY A 98 -4.28 -1.45 2.80
N TRP A 99 -3.37 -2.27 3.34
CA TRP A 99 -2.41 -1.89 4.37
C TRP A 99 -1.31 -0.94 3.86
N ARG A 100 -0.98 -1.03 2.56
CA ARG A 100 0.15 -0.31 1.97
C ARG A 100 -0.23 1.13 1.68
N CYS A 101 0.24 2.04 2.54
CA CYS A 101 0.04 3.48 2.47
C CYS A 101 1.09 4.19 1.60
N ARG A 102 2.14 3.50 1.12
CA ARG A 102 3.19 4.09 0.27
C ARG A 102 3.49 3.23 -0.95
N ALA A 103 3.38 3.82 -2.13
CA ALA A 103 3.65 3.17 -3.40
C ALA A 103 4.55 4.05 -4.28
N LYS A 104 5.44 3.41 -5.04
CA LYS A 104 6.23 4.04 -6.10
C LYS A 104 5.96 3.22 -7.35
N LEU A 105 5.36 3.83 -8.34
CA LEU A 105 4.88 3.16 -9.54
C LEU A 105 5.58 3.76 -10.74
N ALA A 106 6.07 2.91 -11.63
CA ALA A 106 6.58 3.34 -12.91
C ALA A 106 5.42 3.71 -13.85
N VAL A 107 5.65 4.72 -14.69
CA VAL A 107 4.68 5.20 -15.67
C VAL A 107 5.28 4.98 -17.06
N ARG A 108 4.73 4.05 -17.82
CA ARG A 108 5.14 3.69 -19.20
C ARG A 108 3.91 3.64 -20.12
N GLY A 109 4.06 3.08 -21.32
CA GLY A 109 3.00 3.03 -22.33
C GLY A 109 2.92 4.32 -23.14
N SER A 110 1.72 4.75 -23.51
CA SER A 110 1.48 5.98 -24.26
C SER A 110 0.59 6.93 -23.48
N SER A 111 0.44 8.18 -23.95
CA SER A 111 -0.51 9.11 -23.33
C SER A 111 -1.97 8.61 -23.46
N THR A 112 -2.30 7.90 -24.54
CA THR A 112 -3.64 7.34 -24.76
C THR A 112 -3.88 6.03 -24.02
N GLU A 113 -2.82 5.27 -23.75
CA GLU A 113 -2.87 4.00 -23.02
C GLU A 113 -1.68 3.94 -22.04
N PRO A 114 -1.73 4.72 -20.94
CA PRO A 114 -0.65 4.71 -19.97
C PRO A 114 -0.66 3.42 -19.17
N LEU A 115 0.51 2.93 -18.77
CA LEU A 115 0.66 1.80 -17.87
C LEU A 115 1.27 2.32 -16.57
N ILE A 116 0.60 2.04 -15.43
CA ILE A 116 1.00 2.55 -14.12
C ILE A 116 1.11 1.37 -13.16
N GLY A 117 2.35 0.98 -12.87
CA GLY A 117 2.55 -0.21 -12.04
C GLY A 117 3.98 -0.53 -11.69
N LEU A 118 4.28 -1.83 -11.62
CA LEU A 118 5.59 -2.36 -11.26
C LEU A 118 6.24 -3.04 -12.46
N TYR A 119 7.56 -3.20 -12.39
CA TYR A 119 8.26 -4.03 -13.33
C TYR A 119 7.94 -5.51 -13.11
N GLU A 120 7.78 -6.25 -14.20
CA GLU A 120 7.84 -7.71 -14.19
C GLU A 120 9.21 -8.15 -13.65
N GLU A 121 9.23 -9.27 -12.93
CA GLU A 121 10.45 -9.76 -12.29
C GLU A 121 11.55 -10.04 -13.32
N GLY A 122 12.74 -9.48 -13.08
CA GLY A 122 13.90 -9.66 -13.96
C GLY A 122 13.87 -8.84 -15.25
N THR A 123 12.90 -7.95 -15.45
CA THR A 123 12.79 -7.14 -16.68
C THR A 123 12.55 -5.65 -16.39
N HIS A 124 12.52 -4.83 -17.45
CA HIS A 124 11.97 -3.47 -17.40
C HIS A 124 10.60 -3.36 -18.10
N ASN A 125 9.90 -4.49 -18.27
CA ASN A 125 8.52 -4.49 -18.77
C ASN A 125 7.57 -4.07 -17.64
N ILE A 126 6.60 -3.21 -17.93
CA ILE A 126 5.62 -2.78 -16.93
C ILE A 126 4.40 -3.68 -16.92
N VAL A 127 4.01 -4.06 -15.72
CA VAL A 127 2.72 -4.68 -15.40
C VAL A 127 1.81 -3.61 -14.79
N ASP A 128 0.73 -3.28 -15.50
CA ASP A 128 -0.30 -2.37 -15.02
C ASP A 128 -1.07 -3.00 -13.84
N ILE A 129 -1.24 -2.25 -12.75
CA ILE A 129 -1.86 -2.77 -11.51
C ILE A 129 -2.96 -1.86 -10.93
N PRO A 130 -4.02 -1.57 -11.69
CA PRO A 130 -5.05 -0.58 -11.32
C PRO A 130 -5.85 -0.96 -10.06
N GLN A 131 -5.79 -2.23 -9.63
CA GLN A 131 -6.58 -2.78 -8.53
C GLN A 131 -5.73 -3.58 -7.55
N CYS A 132 -4.51 -3.09 -7.26
CA CYS A 132 -3.62 -3.74 -6.29
C CYS A 132 -4.31 -3.87 -4.92
N LYS A 133 -4.44 -5.12 -4.42
CA LYS A 133 -5.12 -5.41 -3.15
C LYS A 133 -4.32 -4.96 -1.92
N ALA A 134 -3.01 -4.81 -2.05
CA ALA A 134 -2.16 -4.32 -0.96
C ALA A 134 -2.29 -2.80 -0.78
N HIS A 135 -2.47 -2.05 -1.86
CA HIS A 135 -2.59 -0.58 -1.82
C HIS A 135 -3.80 -0.14 -1.01
N HIS A 136 -3.59 0.89 -0.18
CA HIS A 136 -4.69 1.65 0.38
C HIS A 136 -5.68 2.05 -0.73
N PRO A 137 -7.02 1.94 -0.53
CA PRO A 137 -8.00 2.21 -1.59
C PRO A 137 -7.82 3.55 -2.30
N ASN A 138 -7.44 4.58 -1.55
CA ASN A 138 -7.21 5.92 -2.09
C ASN A 138 -5.97 6.03 -2.99
N ILE A 139 -4.97 5.13 -2.87
CA ILE A 139 -3.87 5.03 -3.85
C ILE A 139 -4.42 4.54 -5.19
N ASN A 140 -5.22 3.48 -5.21
CA ASN A 140 -5.80 2.98 -6.46
C ASN A 140 -6.72 4.02 -7.11
N ALA A 141 -7.52 4.74 -6.31
CA ALA A 141 -8.33 5.87 -6.80
C ALA A 141 -7.48 7.01 -7.36
N ALA A 142 -6.34 7.34 -6.73
CA ALA A 142 -5.42 8.36 -7.21
C ALA A 142 -4.67 7.93 -8.48
N VAL A 143 -4.35 6.64 -8.64
CA VAL A 143 -3.80 6.09 -9.89
C VAL A 143 -4.79 6.26 -11.03
N GLU A 144 -6.07 5.96 -10.81
CA GLU A 144 -7.11 6.17 -11.82
C GLU A 144 -7.28 7.64 -12.18
N LEU A 145 -7.27 8.54 -11.19
CA LEU A 145 -7.31 9.98 -11.46
C LEU A 145 -6.08 10.46 -12.25
N LEU A 146 -4.89 9.94 -11.93
CA LEU A 146 -3.67 10.24 -12.67
C LEU A 146 -3.74 9.74 -14.12
N ARG A 147 -4.26 8.53 -14.34
CA ARG A 147 -4.47 7.96 -15.67
C ARG A 147 -5.32 8.88 -16.54
N GLN A 148 -6.45 9.35 -16.02
CA GLN A 148 -7.33 10.30 -16.70
C GLN A 148 -6.60 11.60 -17.05
N GLY A 149 -5.84 12.16 -16.10
CA GLY A 149 -5.06 13.38 -16.32
C GLY A 149 -3.95 13.22 -17.37
N ILE A 150 -3.29 12.05 -17.41
CA ILE A 150 -2.28 11.73 -18.42
C ILE A 150 -2.91 11.75 -19.82
N THR A 151 -4.05 11.07 -19.97
CA THR A 151 -4.75 10.95 -21.26
C THR A 151 -5.34 12.27 -21.72
N GLU A 152 -6.02 13.01 -20.85
CA GLU A 152 -6.64 14.30 -21.20
C GLU A 152 -5.62 15.36 -21.61
N LEU A 153 -4.46 15.38 -20.97
CA LEU A 153 -3.44 16.42 -21.17
C LEU A 153 -2.30 16.00 -22.11
N GLY A 154 -2.32 14.78 -22.63
CA GLY A 154 -1.26 14.27 -23.50
C GLY A 154 0.12 14.24 -22.81
N VAL A 155 0.15 13.85 -21.53
CA VAL A 155 1.40 13.66 -20.79
C VAL A 155 2.07 12.40 -21.32
N GLY A 156 3.30 12.51 -21.82
CA GLY A 156 4.03 11.35 -22.30
C GLY A 156 4.57 10.54 -21.12
N PRO A 157 4.20 9.26 -20.97
CA PRO A 157 4.96 8.36 -20.12
C PRO A 157 6.43 8.29 -20.57
N TYR A 158 7.33 8.00 -19.65
CA TYR A 158 8.75 7.91 -19.96
C TYR A 158 9.07 6.71 -20.85
N ILE A 159 9.99 6.89 -21.81
CA ILE A 159 10.51 5.82 -22.66
C ILE A 159 11.97 5.63 -22.28
N GLU A 160 12.30 4.51 -21.65
CA GLU A 160 13.61 4.27 -21.05
C GLU A 160 14.74 4.20 -22.09
N ASP A 161 14.52 3.48 -23.18
CA ASP A 161 15.53 3.27 -24.22
C ASP A 161 15.90 4.58 -24.94
N GLU A 162 14.95 5.50 -25.05
CA GLU A 162 15.15 6.80 -25.69
C GLU A 162 15.53 7.92 -24.69
N GLY A 163 15.24 7.72 -23.41
CA GLY A 163 15.33 8.77 -22.39
C GLY A 163 14.33 9.92 -22.59
N THR A 164 13.27 9.70 -23.36
CA THR A 164 12.25 10.69 -23.75
C THR A 164 10.96 10.53 -22.94
N GLY A 165 9.98 11.41 -23.14
CA GLY A 165 8.75 11.46 -22.37
C GLY A 165 8.85 12.33 -21.12
N ASP A 166 7.71 12.55 -20.48
CA ASP A 166 7.51 13.54 -19.42
C ASP A 166 7.54 12.90 -18.02
N LEU A 167 6.69 11.90 -17.78
CA LEU A 167 6.44 11.34 -16.45
C LEU A 167 7.09 9.97 -16.29
N ARG A 168 8.09 9.87 -15.41
CA ARG A 168 8.89 8.64 -15.20
C ARG A 168 8.26 7.70 -14.19
N TYR A 169 7.87 8.26 -13.05
CA TYR A 169 7.32 7.54 -11.92
C TYR A 169 6.31 8.42 -11.20
N VAL A 170 5.45 7.79 -10.41
CA VAL A 170 4.64 8.47 -9.40
C VAL A 170 4.90 7.83 -8.04
N GLN A 171 5.21 8.65 -7.03
CA GLN A 171 5.12 8.22 -5.64
C GLN A 171 3.79 8.68 -5.06
N MET A 172 3.11 7.78 -4.35
CA MET A 172 1.89 8.06 -3.61
C MET A 172 2.07 7.67 -2.15
N ALA A 173 1.74 8.58 -1.24
CA ALA A 173 1.74 8.34 0.20
C ALA A 173 0.40 8.75 0.80
N VAL A 174 -0.19 7.93 1.67
CA VAL A 174 -1.47 8.21 2.31
C VAL A 174 -1.23 8.69 3.73
N THR A 175 -1.65 9.91 4.03
CA THR A 175 -1.78 10.36 5.42
C THR A 175 -3.16 10.00 5.93
N THR A 176 -3.21 9.31 7.06
CA THR A 176 -4.45 9.07 7.81
C THR A 176 -4.54 10.00 9.02
N HIS A 177 -3.64 10.98 9.14
CA HIS A 177 -3.64 11.92 10.23
C HIS A 177 -4.73 12.97 9.99
N ASN A 178 -5.81 12.88 10.76
CA ASN A 178 -6.87 13.87 10.81
C ASN A 178 -7.49 13.88 12.21
N THR A 179 -7.05 14.82 13.04
CA THR A 179 -7.49 14.90 14.45
C THR A 179 -8.94 15.31 14.60
N SER A 180 -9.55 15.89 13.56
CA SER A 180 -10.98 16.21 13.53
C SER A 180 -11.89 15.00 13.32
N LEU A 181 -11.33 13.83 12.93
CA LEU A 181 -12.09 12.59 12.76
C LEU A 181 -11.86 11.60 13.92
N PRO A 182 -12.87 10.78 14.28
CA PRO A 182 -12.70 9.64 15.15
C PRO A 182 -11.61 8.69 14.64
N ALA A 183 -10.82 8.10 15.54
CA ALA A 183 -9.68 7.24 15.19
C ALA A 183 -10.06 6.04 14.28
N ALA A 184 -11.27 5.50 14.43
CA ALA A 184 -11.79 4.42 13.60
C ALA A 184 -12.00 4.83 12.14
N GLU A 185 -12.33 6.10 11.88
CA GLU A 185 -12.68 6.61 10.56
C GLU A 185 -11.48 7.18 9.78
N ARG A 186 -10.42 7.56 10.49
CA ARG A 186 -9.21 8.21 9.95
C ARG A 186 -8.57 7.45 8.78
N TYR A 187 -8.57 6.12 8.83
CA TYR A 187 -7.90 5.30 7.80
C TYR A 187 -8.61 5.42 6.46
N MET A 188 -9.92 5.12 6.43
CA MET A 188 -10.70 5.15 5.19
C MET A 188 -10.80 6.56 4.58
N ASN A 189 -10.68 7.59 5.42
CA ASN A 189 -10.64 9.00 5.02
C ASN A 189 -9.22 9.54 4.78
N GLY A 190 -8.21 8.67 4.68
CA GLY A 190 -6.84 9.07 4.42
C GLY A 190 -6.70 9.80 3.08
N LYS A 191 -5.75 10.73 2.98
CA LYS A 191 -5.57 11.54 1.77
C LYS A 191 -4.20 11.28 1.14
N VAL A 192 -4.13 11.37 -0.18
CA VAL A 192 -2.94 11.01 -0.95
C VAL A 192 -2.07 12.23 -1.22
N GLN A 193 -0.81 12.19 -0.79
CA GLN A 193 0.25 13.01 -1.34
C GLN A 193 0.77 12.34 -2.61
N ILE A 194 0.70 13.04 -3.74
CA ILE A 194 1.22 12.60 -5.04
C ILE A 194 2.53 13.32 -5.31
N THR A 195 3.58 12.58 -5.66
CA THR A 195 4.81 13.12 -6.23
C THR A 195 4.94 12.65 -7.67
N LEU A 196 4.94 13.59 -8.60
CA LEU A 196 5.21 13.38 -10.01
C LEU A 196 6.73 13.39 -10.24
N VAL A 197 7.31 12.27 -10.65
CA VAL A 197 8.74 12.20 -11.00
C VAL A 197 8.88 12.56 -12.47
N TRP A 198 9.29 13.79 -12.73
CA TRP A 198 9.29 14.43 -14.03
C TRP A 198 10.67 14.39 -14.69
N ASN A 199 10.71 14.04 -15.97
CA ASN A 199 11.91 13.97 -16.80
C ASN A 199 12.37 15.37 -17.24
N SER A 200 12.77 16.18 -16.28
CA SER A 200 13.34 17.50 -16.54
C SER A 200 14.36 17.85 -15.47
N ARG A 201 15.18 18.87 -15.73
CA ARG A 201 16.23 19.29 -14.79
C ARG A 201 15.66 20.07 -13.61
N ASN A 202 14.59 20.84 -13.80
CA ASN A 202 13.94 21.68 -12.79
C ASN A 202 12.60 22.25 -13.31
N GLU A 203 11.91 23.02 -12.47
CA GLU A 203 10.63 23.67 -12.72
C GLU A 203 10.62 24.72 -13.84
N ASN A 204 11.79 25.18 -14.29
CA ASN A 204 11.93 26.16 -15.37
C ASN A 204 12.32 25.51 -16.70
N SER A 205 12.38 24.18 -16.75
CA SER A 205 12.71 23.43 -17.97
C SER A 205 11.52 23.36 -18.92
N PRO A 206 11.73 23.17 -20.24
CA PRO A 206 10.66 22.86 -21.18
C PRO A 206 9.80 21.68 -20.67
N GLY A 207 8.48 21.80 -20.78
CA GLY A 207 7.53 20.82 -20.23
C GLY A 207 6.95 21.18 -18.85
N SER A 208 7.42 22.27 -18.22
CA SER A 208 6.88 22.79 -16.97
C SER A 208 5.38 23.13 -17.04
N ASP A 209 4.92 23.68 -18.17
CA ASP A 209 3.50 23.97 -18.40
C ASP A 209 2.64 22.70 -18.33
N LYS A 210 3.14 21.60 -18.88
CA LYS A 210 2.45 20.31 -18.86
C LYS A 210 2.44 19.69 -17.46
N LEU A 211 3.55 19.80 -16.72
CA LEU A 211 3.61 19.43 -15.31
C LEU A 211 2.60 20.22 -14.47
N ASN A 212 2.56 21.54 -14.65
CA ASN A 212 1.63 22.42 -13.94
C ASN A 212 0.17 22.12 -14.32
N ALA A 213 -0.11 21.86 -15.58
CA ALA A 213 -1.44 21.45 -16.05
C ALA A 213 -1.88 20.14 -15.38
N LEU A 214 -1.01 19.12 -15.32
CA LEU A 214 -1.31 17.85 -14.66
C LEU A 214 -1.54 18.03 -13.15
N ALA A 215 -0.69 18.81 -12.48
CA ALA A 215 -0.86 19.11 -11.06
C ALA A 215 -2.19 19.81 -10.79
N ASN A 216 -2.56 20.80 -11.61
CA ASN A 216 -3.84 21.51 -11.51
C ASN A 216 -5.03 20.58 -11.79
N PHE A 217 -4.93 19.66 -12.75
CA PHE A 217 -5.95 18.66 -13.02
C PHE A 217 -6.20 17.76 -11.79
N LEU A 218 -5.12 17.19 -11.22
CA LEU A 218 -5.20 16.35 -10.02
C LEU A 218 -5.81 17.12 -8.85
N TRP A 219 -5.39 18.38 -8.65
CA TRP A 219 -5.89 19.21 -7.55
C TRP A 219 -7.34 19.63 -7.73
N LYS A 220 -7.76 19.99 -8.95
CA LYS A 220 -9.14 20.36 -9.27
C LYS A 220 -10.09 19.19 -9.02
N ASN A 221 -9.71 17.99 -9.44
CA ASN A 221 -10.57 16.81 -9.43
C ASN A 221 -10.46 15.98 -8.14
N GLY A 222 -9.38 16.14 -7.37
CA GLY A 222 -9.14 15.36 -6.16
C GLY A 222 -8.86 16.17 -4.90
N GLY A 223 -8.63 17.48 -4.98
CA GLY A 223 -8.34 18.34 -3.82
C GLY A 223 -9.58 18.68 -2.97
N PRO A 224 -9.49 19.69 -2.08
CA PRO A 224 -10.53 20.02 -1.11
C PRO A 224 -11.90 20.39 -1.68
N ARG A 225 -11.95 20.85 -2.93
CA ARG A 225 -13.19 21.22 -3.63
C ARG A 225 -13.84 20.05 -4.38
N SER A 226 -13.17 18.90 -4.44
CA SER A 226 -13.74 17.68 -5.00
C SER A 226 -14.74 17.04 -4.03
N ARG A 227 -15.53 16.09 -4.52
CA ARG A 227 -16.55 15.39 -3.72
C ARG A 227 -15.98 14.60 -2.53
N VAL A 228 -14.76 14.05 -2.67
CA VAL A 228 -14.18 13.08 -1.72
C VAL A 228 -12.90 13.60 -1.06
N HIS A 229 -12.36 14.76 -1.47
CA HIS A 229 -11.08 15.31 -0.99
C HIS A 229 -9.98 14.23 -0.89
N LEU A 230 -9.73 13.58 -2.04
CA LEU A 230 -8.80 12.47 -2.18
C LEU A 230 -7.33 12.88 -2.03
N ILE A 231 -6.96 14.07 -2.50
CA ILE A 231 -5.58 14.53 -2.65
C ILE A 231 -5.23 15.52 -1.55
N HIS A 232 -4.18 15.19 -0.81
CA HIS A 232 -3.57 16.02 0.24
C HIS A 232 -2.67 17.10 -0.37
N SER A 233 -1.72 16.69 -1.21
CA SER A 233 -0.82 17.60 -1.92
C SER A 233 -0.22 16.98 -3.17
N VAL A 234 0.26 17.85 -4.06
CA VAL A 234 0.96 17.49 -5.29
C VAL A 234 2.37 18.07 -5.25
N TRP A 235 3.35 17.22 -5.49
CA TRP A 235 4.77 17.52 -5.53
C TRP A 235 5.35 17.11 -6.88
N ALA A 236 6.47 17.75 -7.25
CA ALA A 236 7.33 17.33 -8.34
C ALA A 236 8.71 16.94 -7.82
N ASN A 237 9.24 15.85 -8.35
CA ASN A 237 10.65 15.49 -8.28
C ASN A 237 11.23 15.51 -9.70
N PHE A 238 12.42 16.09 -9.87
CA PHE A 238 13.03 16.27 -11.19
C PHE A 238 14.18 15.28 -11.36
N GLN A 239 14.08 14.40 -12.36
CA GLN A 239 14.98 13.25 -12.51
C GLN A 239 15.27 12.95 -13.98
N THR A 240 16.53 13.12 -14.40
CA THR A 240 17.01 12.94 -15.79
C THR A 240 18.07 11.85 -15.94
N SER A 241 18.51 11.19 -14.86
CA SER A 241 19.52 10.13 -14.98
C SER A 241 18.91 8.87 -15.62
N THR A 242 19.71 8.18 -16.44
CA THR A 242 19.36 6.92 -17.11
C THR A 242 19.60 5.68 -16.25
N ASN A 243 19.80 5.85 -14.94
CA ASN A 243 19.97 4.76 -13.99
C ASN A 243 18.64 4.42 -13.29
N ASN A 244 18.66 3.37 -12.46
CA ASN A 244 17.46 2.86 -11.78
C ASN A 244 17.04 3.69 -10.55
N ILE A 245 17.63 4.88 -10.35
CA ILE A 245 17.28 5.74 -9.23
C ILE A 245 15.96 6.46 -9.55
N ILE A 246 14.93 6.18 -8.75
CA ILE A 246 13.60 6.78 -8.91
C ILE A 246 13.61 8.30 -8.72
N PHE A 247 14.34 8.81 -7.70
CA PHE A 247 14.31 10.24 -7.38
C PHE A 247 15.59 10.97 -7.75
N GLY A 248 15.43 12.13 -8.37
CA GLY A 248 16.50 13.12 -8.44
C GLY A 248 16.60 13.93 -7.15
N ASN A 249 17.54 14.88 -7.14
CA ASN A 249 17.85 15.70 -5.96
C ASN A 249 16.99 16.97 -5.84
N ARG A 250 16.20 17.32 -6.87
CA ARG A 250 15.38 18.54 -6.88
C ARG A 250 13.92 18.22 -6.66
N TRP A 251 13.34 18.89 -5.68
CA TRP A 251 11.96 18.74 -5.25
C TRP A 251 11.24 20.09 -5.28
N ARG A 252 9.98 20.08 -5.68
CA ARG A 252 9.09 21.25 -5.64
C ARG A 252 7.72 20.87 -5.12
N HIS A 253 7.24 21.65 -4.16
CA HIS A 253 5.84 21.64 -3.78
C HIS A 253 5.05 22.41 -4.82
N LEU A 254 4.01 21.83 -5.38
CA LEU A 254 3.17 22.49 -6.38
C LEU A 254 1.88 23.00 -5.73
N LEU A 255 1.13 22.11 -5.08
CA LEU A 255 -0.22 22.39 -4.58
C LEU A 255 -0.52 21.64 -3.29
N GLY A 256 -1.37 22.22 -2.44
CA GLY A 256 -1.89 21.60 -1.23
C GLY A 256 -1.06 21.83 0.02
N GLU A 257 -1.19 20.89 0.97
CA GLU A 257 -0.53 20.96 2.28
C GLU A 257 0.94 20.53 2.18
N ARG A 258 1.84 21.33 2.80
CA ARG A 258 3.28 21.08 2.79
C ARG A 258 3.68 20.00 3.78
N ASP A 259 3.10 20.02 4.97
CA ASP A 259 3.41 19.09 6.04
C ASP A 259 2.59 17.81 5.87
N PHE A 260 3.27 16.67 5.87
CA PHE A 260 2.63 15.37 5.78
C PHE A 260 2.76 14.68 7.13
N TRP A 261 1.70 14.78 7.92
CA TRP A 261 1.68 14.25 9.28
C TRP A 261 1.34 12.76 9.30
N GLU A 262 2.06 12.00 10.12
CA GLU A 262 1.74 10.64 10.52
C GLU A 262 1.80 10.53 12.04
N HIS A 263 0.99 9.63 12.60
CA HIS A 263 1.04 9.27 14.02
C HIS A 263 1.71 7.90 14.16
N VAL A 264 2.92 7.86 14.72
CA VAL A 264 3.74 6.65 14.81
C VAL A 264 4.22 6.49 16.25
N GLY A 265 3.93 5.35 16.89
CA GLY A 265 4.46 5.05 18.23
C GLY A 265 4.05 6.05 19.32
N GLY A 266 2.88 6.71 19.18
CA GLY A 266 2.39 7.70 20.15
C GLY A 266 2.86 9.13 19.91
N ILE A 267 3.64 9.38 18.85
CA ILE A 267 4.11 10.73 18.47
C ILE A 267 3.64 11.10 17.07
N ASP A 268 3.41 12.40 16.86
CA ASP A 268 3.11 12.97 15.55
C ASP A 268 4.41 13.44 14.88
N VAL A 269 4.64 13.00 13.64
CA VAL A 269 5.85 13.31 12.87
C VAL A 269 5.44 13.82 11.49
N SER A 270 6.03 14.93 11.05
CA SER A 270 5.90 15.41 9.67
C SER A 270 7.02 14.83 8.81
N LEU A 271 6.66 14.24 7.67
CA LEU A 271 7.58 13.58 6.75
C LEU A 271 7.66 14.34 5.43
N ALA A 272 8.85 14.71 4.98
CA ALA A 272 9.01 15.21 3.63
C ALA A 272 8.76 14.07 2.61
N PRO A 273 8.37 14.38 1.36
CA PRO A 273 8.17 13.37 0.33
C PRO A 273 9.40 12.50 0.04
N SER A 274 10.60 13.01 0.31
CA SER A 274 11.88 12.31 0.18
C SER A 274 12.22 11.39 1.35
N CYS A 275 11.53 11.52 2.49
CA CYS A 275 11.81 10.74 3.69
C CYS A 275 11.31 9.30 3.55
N PHE A 276 12.05 8.38 4.17
CA PHE A 276 11.51 7.07 4.46
C PHE A 276 10.37 7.19 5.48
N GLY A 277 9.26 6.50 5.23
CA GLY A 277 8.16 6.32 6.15
C GLY A 277 7.62 4.90 6.04
N GLN A 278 7.03 4.38 7.10
CA GLN A 278 6.53 3.02 7.10
C GLN A 278 5.42 2.87 6.06
N ALA A 279 5.55 1.86 5.19
CA ALA A 279 4.54 1.59 4.17
C ALA A 279 3.27 0.97 4.79
N ASN A 280 3.42 0.28 5.93
CA ASN A 280 2.30 -0.12 6.76
C ASN A 280 2.24 0.77 8.01
N THR A 281 1.15 1.52 8.16
CA THR A 281 0.96 2.44 9.29
C THR A 281 0.07 1.87 10.40
N ARG A 282 -0.30 0.58 10.32
CA ARG A 282 -1.18 -0.09 11.28
C ARG A 282 -0.72 -1.48 11.68
#